data_AF-A0A2E9B9S2-F1
#
_entry.id   AF-A0A2E9B9S2-F1
#
_cell.length_a   1.000
_cell.length_b   1.000
_cell.length_c   1.000
_cell.angle_alpha   90.00
_cell.angle_beta   90.00
_cell.angle_gamma   90.00
#
_symmetry.space_group_name_H-M   'P 1'
#
loop_
_entity.id
_entity.type
_entity.pdbx_description
1 polymer ?
#
loop_
_entity_poly.entity_id
_entity_poly.type
_entity_poly.pdbx_seq_one_letter_code
_entity_poly.pdbx_strand_id
1 'polypeptide(L)'
;DCSEDYLVSAAQAGVSEVLSKPVDMSHLLGQLQKHANKLFVPPPADINKGSKGGYFDIQVTAGDPSWSLPILEKLLGEEALDDAFLDSIMSQVEGEVEGLENLDSDSLKAILRTAFDALILDATEEHGDGEEAKRLSRLEEALDLQAERLEDAIEAAIGPVLDENPEKVALLTNDTGLIPTDPDALNMTARTLEIIQELLWEVGIPGRLSDSTLSSRVEEAVILAQDARESLDDYLPEKIVKANELKTDHID
;
A
#
# COMPACT_ATOMS: atom_id res chain seq x y z
N ASP A 1 -6.68 -32.37 -13.67
CA ASP A 1 -5.98 -33.26 -12.73
C ASP A 1 -5.67 -32.49 -11.46
N CYS A 2 -5.99 -33.08 -10.31
CA CYS A 2 -5.64 -32.56 -8.98
C CYS A 2 -4.57 -33.47 -8.37
N SER A 3 -3.47 -33.68 -9.08
CA SER A 3 -2.32 -34.36 -8.51
C SER A 3 -1.72 -33.51 -7.39
N GLU A 4 -1.13 -34.17 -6.41
CA GLU A 4 -0.50 -33.52 -5.26
C GLU A 4 0.56 -32.49 -5.68
N ASP A 5 1.42 -32.85 -6.65
CA ASP A 5 2.40 -31.93 -7.24
C ASP A 5 1.77 -30.68 -7.87
N TYR A 6 0.58 -30.81 -8.45
CA TYR A 6 -0.14 -29.70 -9.07
C TYR A 6 -0.77 -28.79 -8.00
N LEU A 7 -1.30 -29.36 -6.92
CA LEU A 7 -1.83 -28.61 -5.78
C LEU A 7 -0.73 -27.84 -5.05
N VAL A 8 0.42 -28.47 -4.85
CA VAL A 8 1.62 -27.83 -4.26
C VAL A 8 2.14 -26.71 -5.15
N SER A 9 2.24 -26.93 -6.46
CA SER A 9 2.66 -25.90 -7.42
C SER A 9 1.68 -24.73 -7.50
N ALA A 10 0.38 -25.01 -7.43
CA ALA A 10 -0.66 -23.98 -7.41
C ALA A 10 -0.61 -23.15 -6.11
N ALA A 11 -0.48 -23.82 -4.96
CA ALA A 11 -0.28 -23.14 -3.67
C ALA A 11 0.98 -22.27 -3.70
N GLN A 12 2.08 -22.76 -4.30
CA GLN A 12 3.33 -22.00 -4.43
C GLN A 12 3.17 -20.77 -5.32
N ALA A 13 2.35 -20.85 -6.37
CA ALA A 13 2.02 -19.74 -7.25
C ALA A 13 1.04 -18.73 -6.62
N GLY A 14 0.61 -18.93 -5.37
CA GLY A 14 -0.34 -18.04 -4.69
C GLY A 14 -1.78 -18.23 -5.16
N VAL A 15 -2.09 -19.35 -5.80
CA VAL A 15 -3.46 -19.71 -6.17
C VAL A 15 -4.21 -20.08 -4.90
N SER A 16 -5.28 -19.35 -4.61
CA SER A 16 -6.09 -19.57 -3.41
C SER A 16 -6.87 -20.89 -3.46
N GLU A 17 -7.18 -21.39 -4.66
CA GLU A 17 -7.99 -22.59 -4.79
C GLU A 17 -7.89 -23.27 -6.17
N VAL A 18 -8.04 -24.60 -6.20
CA VAL A 18 -7.98 -25.40 -7.43
C VAL A 18 -9.22 -26.29 -7.53
N LEU A 19 -9.99 -26.14 -8.60
CA LEU A 19 -11.17 -26.95 -8.88
C LEU A 19 -10.91 -28.00 -9.96
N SER A 20 -11.27 -29.25 -9.65
CA SER A 20 -11.23 -30.33 -10.64
C SER A 20 -12.36 -30.19 -11.67
N LYS A 21 -12.11 -30.62 -12.90
CA LYS A 21 -13.15 -30.79 -13.93
C LYS A 21 -13.64 -32.25 -13.91
N PRO A 22 -14.94 -32.51 -14.12
CA PRO A 22 -16.03 -31.55 -14.32
C PRO A 22 -16.37 -30.78 -13.03
N VAL A 23 -16.66 -29.49 -13.17
CA VAL A 23 -16.83 -28.57 -12.02
C VAL A 23 -18.23 -28.70 -11.42
N ASP A 24 -18.30 -28.83 -10.10
CA ASP A 24 -19.55 -28.70 -9.35
C ASP A 24 -19.90 -27.21 -9.17
N MET A 25 -20.99 -26.77 -9.80
CA MET A 25 -21.44 -25.38 -9.79
C MET A 25 -21.86 -24.89 -8.40
N SER A 26 -22.32 -25.80 -7.53
CA SER A 26 -22.69 -25.43 -6.16
C SER A 26 -21.47 -25.05 -5.32
N HIS A 27 -20.39 -25.81 -5.48
CA HIS A 27 -19.11 -25.57 -4.84
C HIS A 27 -18.46 -24.28 -5.36
N LEU A 28 -18.46 -24.09 -6.68
CA LEU A 28 -17.93 -22.88 -7.33
C LEU A 28 -18.66 -21.61 -6.86
N LEU A 29 -19.99 -21.65 -6.75
CA LEU A 29 -20.77 -20.51 -6.25
C LEU A 29 -20.42 -20.18 -4.79
N GLY A 30 -20.28 -21.18 -3.93
CA GLY A 30 -19.88 -20.99 -2.53
C GLY A 30 -18.49 -20.35 -2.41
N GLN A 31 -17.56 -20.69 -3.30
CA GLN A 31 -16.20 -20.17 -3.29
C GLN A 31 -16.11 -18.77 -3.88
N LEU A 32 -16.83 -18.52 -4.97
CA LEU A 32 -16.98 -17.19 -5.52
C LEU A 32 -17.55 -16.23 -4.47
N GLN A 33 -18.52 -16.68 -3.67
CA GLN A 33 -19.07 -15.87 -2.57
C GLN A 33 -18.05 -15.60 -1.45
N LYS A 34 -17.21 -16.57 -1.09
CA LYS A 34 -16.12 -16.36 -0.13
C LYS A 34 -15.12 -15.32 -0.64
N HIS A 35 -14.70 -15.44 -1.90
CA HIS A 35 -13.80 -14.47 -2.55
C HIS A 35 -14.43 -13.08 -2.69
N ALA A 36 -15.71 -12.99 -3.07
CA ALA A 36 -16.43 -11.73 -3.19
C ALA A 36 -16.55 -10.99 -1.85
N ASN A 37 -16.75 -11.74 -0.75
CA ASN A 37 -16.79 -11.20 0.60
C ASN A 37 -15.39 -10.99 1.23
N LYS A 38 -14.31 -11.22 0.47
CA LYS A 38 -12.93 -11.17 0.94
C LYS A 38 -12.68 -12.03 2.19
N LEU A 39 -13.43 -13.13 2.33
CA LEU A 39 -13.24 -14.09 3.40
C LEU A 39 -11.99 -14.93 3.09
N PHE A 40 -11.28 -15.33 4.13
CA PHE A 40 -10.10 -16.18 4.00
C PHE A 40 -10.47 -17.54 3.40
N VAL A 41 -9.68 -17.97 2.41
CA VAL A 41 -9.74 -19.30 1.82
C VAL A 41 -8.35 -19.91 1.97
N PRO A 42 -8.21 -21.05 2.69
CA PRO A 42 -6.92 -21.68 2.89
C PRO A 42 -6.36 -22.17 1.54
N PRO A 43 -5.02 -22.15 1.36
CA PRO A 43 -4.41 -22.61 0.13
C PRO A 43 -4.71 -24.09 -0.14
N PRO A 44 -4.64 -24.53 -1.41
CA PRO A 44 -5.01 -25.88 -1.81
C PRO A 44 -4.07 -26.98 -1.31
N ALA A 45 -2.86 -26.63 -0.83
CA ALA A 45 -1.90 -27.53 -0.22
C ALA A 45 -0.99 -26.76 0.76
N ASP A 46 -0.53 -27.44 1.81
CA ASP A 46 0.46 -26.90 2.74
C ASP A 46 1.82 -26.84 2.07
N ILE A 47 2.35 -25.63 1.92
CA ILE A 47 3.68 -25.40 1.38
C ILE A 47 4.59 -24.89 2.48
N ASN A 48 5.66 -25.63 2.75
CA ASN A 48 6.77 -25.14 3.55
C ASN A 48 7.49 -24.04 2.75
N LYS A 49 7.02 -22.79 2.86
CA LYS A 49 7.71 -21.62 2.31
C LYS A 49 8.96 -21.35 3.14
N GLY A 50 10.00 -22.15 2.94
CA GLY A 50 11.33 -21.80 3.41
C GLY A 50 11.78 -20.50 2.74
N SER A 51 11.76 -19.39 3.49
CA SER A 51 12.48 -18.11 3.28
C SER A 51 12.89 -17.76 1.85
N LYS A 52 11.97 -17.83 0.88
CA LYS A 52 12.18 -17.29 -0.48
C LYS A 52 10.86 -16.76 -1.02
N GLY A 53 10.66 -15.45 -0.83
CA GLY A 53 9.61 -14.69 -1.50
C GLY A 53 8.61 -14.01 -0.58
N GLY A 54 8.95 -12.78 -0.16
CA GLY A 54 8.06 -11.62 -0.13
C GLY A 54 6.65 -11.68 0.47
N TYR A 55 6.34 -12.63 1.37
CA TYR A 55 5.09 -12.61 2.12
C TYR A 55 5.36 -12.99 3.58
N PHE A 56 5.08 -12.05 4.49
CA PHE A 56 5.10 -12.27 5.92
C PHE A 56 3.80 -12.98 6.32
N ASP A 57 3.84 -14.30 6.37
CA ASP A 57 2.77 -15.07 7.01
C ASP A 57 3.04 -15.10 8.51
N ILE A 58 2.28 -14.28 9.24
CA ILE A 58 2.40 -14.11 10.68
C ILE A 58 1.38 -14.99 11.41
N GLN A 59 1.74 -16.25 11.66
CA GLN A 59 1.04 -17.07 12.66
C GLN A 59 1.55 -16.70 14.06
N VAL A 60 1.10 -15.55 14.58
CA VAL A 60 1.28 -15.21 16.00
C VAL A 60 0.23 -15.98 16.80
N THR A 61 0.67 -17.05 17.45
CA THR A 61 0.04 -17.57 18.67
C THR A 61 0.72 -16.84 19.83
N ALA A 62 -0.06 -16.16 20.68
CA ALA A 62 0.43 -15.28 21.76
C ALA A 62 1.17 -16.00 22.91
N GLY A 63 1.71 -17.18 22.67
CA GLY A 63 2.48 -17.99 23.62
C GLY A 63 3.65 -18.75 23.00
N ASP A 64 3.89 -18.65 21.68
CA ASP A 64 5.01 -19.35 21.04
C ASP A 64 6.20 -18.38 20.81
N PRO A 65 7.29 -18.48 21.60
CA PRO A 65 8.49 -17.65 21.44
C PRO A 65 9.30 -18.00 20.17
N SER A 66 8.77 -18.86 19.31
CA SER A 66 9.36 -19.23 18.01
C SER A 66 9.60 -18.02 17.10
N TRP A 67 8.94 -16.87 17.34
CA TRP A 67 9.14 -15.65 16.57
C TRP A 67 10.31 -14.79 17.06
N SER A 68 10.44 -14.61 18.38
CA SER A 68 11.40 -13.66 18.96
C SER A 68 12.79 -14.28 19.10
N LEU A 69 12.88 -15.57 19.42
CA LEU A 69 14.15 -16.23 19.72
C LEU A 69 15.13 -16.26 18.53
N PRO A 70 14.73 -16.57 17.28
CA PRO A 70 15.66 -16.59 16.14
C PRO A 70 16.15 -15.18 15.76
N ILE A 71 15.37 -14.15 16.07
CA ILE A 71 15.72 -12.74 15.82
C ILE A 71 16.72 -12.27 16.87
N LEU A 72 16.47 -12.60 18.14
CA LEU A 72 17.38 -12.31 19.24
C LEU A 72 18.70 -13.08 19.08
N GLU A 73 18.67 -14.34 18.64
CA GLU A 73 19.87 -15.12 18.34
C GLU A 73 20.72 -14.47 17.23
N LYS A 74 20.07 -13.89 16.22
CA LYS A 74 20.76 -13.14 15.15
C LYS A 74 21.33 -11.81 15.64
N LEU A 75 20.61 -11.09 16.49
CA LEU A 75 21.07 -9.82 17.08
C LEU A 75 22.14 -10.01 18.16
N LEU A 76 22.21 -11.20 18.77
CA LEU A 76 23.25 -11.58 19.73
C LEU A 76 24.47 -12.25 19.07
N GLY A 77 24.47 -12.38 17.73
CA GLY A 77 25.62 -12.88 16.99
C GLY A 77 26.88 -12.06 17.29
N GLU A 78 28.06 -12.70 17.27
CA GLU A 78 29.34 -12.05 17.60
C GLU A 78 29.62 -10.78 16.78
N GLU A 79 29.01 -10.68 15.59
CA GLU A 79 29.11 -9.54 14.67
C GLU A 79 28.15 -8.39 15.00
N ALA A 80 27.03 -8.66 15.68
CA ALA A 80 26.01 -7.66 15.99
C ALA A 80 26.22 -6.96 17.35
N LEU A 81 26.92 -7.61 18.30
CA LEU A 81 27.39 -6.98 19.54
C LEU A 81 28.77 -6.35 19.32
N ASP A 82 28.80 -5.26 18.56
CA ASP A 82 29.98 -4.45 18.32
C ASP A 82 30.13 -3.32 19.36
N ASP A 83 31.32 -2.73 19.43
CA ASP A 83 31.61 -1.66 20.40
C ASP A 83 30.75 -0.41 20.16
N ALA A 84 30.33 -0.16 18.92
CA ALA A 84 29.47 0.98 18.57
C ALA A 84 28.04 0.83 19.13
N PHE A 85 27.48 -0.38 19.09
CA PHE A 85 26.20 -0.69 19.70
C PHE A 85 26.26 -0.58 21.23
N LEU A 86 27.33 -1.09 21.83
CA LEU A 86 27.53 -1.03 23.27
C LEU A 86 27.71 0.42 23.76
N ASP A 87 28.45 1.25 23.02
CA ASP A 87 28.56 2.69 23.29
C ASP A 87 27.20 3.41 23.18
N SER A 88 26.36 3.02 22.22
CA SER A 88 25.00 3.56 22.08
C SER A 88 24.12 3.18 23.27
N ILE A 89 24.20 1.93 23.75
CA ILE A 89 23.46 1.49 24.94
C ILE A 89 23.98 2.23 26.17
N MET A 90 25.29 2.32 26.34
CA MET A 90 25.91 3.01 27.46
C MET A 90 25.49 4.47 27.50
N SER A 91 25.53 5.19 26.38
CA SER A 91 25.08 6.58 26.30
C SER A 91 23.59 6.77 26.55
N GLN A 92 22.75 5.77 26.23
CA GLN A 92 21.30 5.85 26.42
C GLN A 92 20.87 5.47 27.84
N VAL A 93 21.62 4.59 28.50
CA VAL A 93 21.42 4.19 29.90
C VAL A 93 22.13 5.16 30.87
N GLU A 94 23.09 5.95 30.37
CA GLU A 94 23.77 7.01 31.11
C GLU A 94 22.75 8.04 31.61
N GLY A 95 22.38 7.93 32.90
CA GLY A 95 21.39 8.76 33.57
C GLY A 95 20.19 8.03 34.15
N GLU A 96 19.91 6.79 33.73
CA GLU A 96 18.79 5.99 34.26
C GLU A 96 19.21 5.00 35.35
N VAL A 97 20.47 4.54 35.33
CA VAL A 97 20.98 3.54 36.28
C VAL A 97 22.31 3.99 36.88
N GLU A 98 22.31 4.27 38.18
CA GLU A 98 23.53 4.61 38.92
C GLU A 98 24.47 3.38 38.99
N GLY A 99 25.70 3.51 38.46
CA GLY A 99 26.76 2.51 38.61
C GLY A 99 27.29 1.86 37.33
N LEU A 100 26.76 2.20 36.15
CA LEU A 100 27.32 1.71 34.87
C LEU A 100 28.64 2.39 34.46
N GLU A 101 29.01 3.53 35.05
CA GLU A 101 30.21 4.30 34.70
C GLU A 101 31.54 3.52 34.82
N ASN A 102 31.55 2.38 35.52
CA ASN A 102 32.76 1.55 35.74
C ASN A 102 32.74 0.19 35.04
N LEU A 103 31.77 -0.07 34.15
CA LEU A 103 31.69 -1.33 33.41
C LEU A 103 32.47 -1.20 32.10
N ASP A 104 33.36 -2.15 31.85
CA ASP A 104 34.02 -2.34 30.56
C ASP A 104 33.06 -3.01 29.55
N SER A 105 33.24 -2.68 28.27
CA SER A 105 32.48 -3.23 27.12
C SER A 105 32.39 -4.76 27.18
N ASP A 106 33.49 -5.42 27.57
CA ASP A 106 33.59 -6.87 27.69
C ASP A 106 32.72 -7.45 28.82
N SER A 107 32.68 -6.81 29.99
CA SER A 107 31.80 -7.25 31.08
C SER A 107 30.33 -6.99 30.77
N LEU A 108 30.00 -5.87 30.12
CA LEU A 108 28.64 -5.58 29.70
C LEU A 108 28.13 -6.62 28.68
N LYS A 109 28.98 -6.99 27.73
CA LYS A 109 28.70 -8.06 26.76
C LYS A 109 28.48 -9.41 27.44
N ALA A 110 29.28 -9.75 28.45
CA ALA A 110 29.10 -10.97 29.22
C ALA A 110 27.81 -10.96 30.07
N ILE A 111 27.46 -9.82 30.68
CA ILE A 111 26.23 -9.66 31.45
C ILE A 111 24.99 -9.75 30.55
N LEU A 112 24.99 -9.05 29.41
CA LEU A 112 23.88 -9.13 28.45
C LEU A 112 23.73 -10.56 27.93
N ARG A 113 24.81 -11.21 27.53
CA ARG A 113 24.76 -12.61 27.07
C ARG A 113 24.20 -13.54 28.13
N THR A 114 24.68 -13.46 29.37
CA THR A 114 24.20 -14.33 30.47
C THR A 114 22.75 -14.05 30.86
N ALA A 115 22.32 -12.78 30.87
CA ALA A 115 20.94 -12.41 31.15
C ALA A 115 19.98 -12.87 30.05
N PHE A 116 20.38 -12.74 28.78
CA PHE A 116 19.59 -13.20 27.63
C PHE A 116 19.58 -14.73 27.51
N ASP A 117 20.71 -15.42 27.73
CA ASP A 117 20.77 -16.90 27.77
C ASP A 117 19.84 -17.46 28.86
N ALA A 118 19.77 -16.79 30.03
CA ALA A 118 18.84 -17.14 31.09
C ALA A 118 17.37 -16.92 30.70
N LEU A 119 17.05 -15.83 29.99
CA LEU A 119 15.69 -15.56 29.47
C LEU A 119 15.27 -16.56 28.41
N ILE A 120 16.20 -16.99 27.54
CA ILE A 120 15.95 -18.02 26.52
C ILE A 120 15.66 -19.36 27.20
N LEU A 121 16.45 -19.74 28.22
CA LEU A 121 16.23 -20.96 28.99
C LEU A 121 14.90 -20.94 29.74
N ASP A 122 14.55 -19.84 30.42
CA ASP A 122 13.29 -19.67 31.16
C ASP A 122 12.07 -19.73 30.23
N ALA A 123 12.15 -19.15 29.02
CA ALA A 123 11.09 -19.22 28.01
C ALA A 123 10.92 -20.61 27.38
N THR A 124 11.89 -21.52 27.55
CA THR A 124 11.81 -22.90 27.05
C THR A 124 11.35 -23.90 28.09
N GLU A 125 11.30 -23.53 29.37
CA GLU A 125 10.73 -24.37 30.42
C GLU A 125 9.21 -24.15 30.52
N GLU A 126 8.44 -25.21 30.26
CA GLU A 126 6.98 -25.24 30.39
C GLU A 126 6.59 -25.00 31.87
N HIS A 127 6.32 -23.74 32.23
CA HIS A 127 5.90 -23.39 33.57
C HIS A 127 4.41 -23.68 33.78
N GLY A 128 4.08 -24.24 34.94
CA GLY A 128 2.72 -24.69 35.26
C GLY A 128 1.70 -23.54 35.33
N ASP A 129 0.64 -23.72 34.54
CA ASP A 129 -0.74 -23.19 34.42
C ASP A 129 -1.31 -22.16 35.44
N GLY A 130 -0.68 -21.94 36.60
CA GLY A 130 -1.19 -21.04 37.66
C GLY A 130 -0.49 -19.68 37.78
N GLU A 131 0.81 -19.59 37.46
CA GLU A 131 1.51 -18.29 37.41
C GLU A 131 1.36 -17.60 36.06
N GLU A 132 1.20 -18.38 35.00
CA GLU A 132 1.11 -17.90 33.62
C GLU A 132 -0.12 -17.02 33.42
N ALA A 133 -1.28 -17.37 33.98
CA ALA A 133 -2.47 -16.51 33.93
C ALA A 133 -2.27 -15.14 34.62
N LYS A 134 -1.48 -15.07 35.70
CA LYS A 134 -1.15 -13.80 36.36
C LYS A 134 -0.10 -13.00 35.60
N ARG A 135 0.84 -13.69 34.93
CA ARG A 135 1.81 -13.07 34.02
C ARG A 135 1.11 -12.52 32.78
N LEU A 136 0.20 -13.28 32.18
CA LEU A 136 -0.64 -12.87 31.04
C LEU A 136 -1.53 -11.68 31.38
N SER A 137 -2.17 -11.66 32.55
CA SER A 137 -2.98 -10.50 32.97
C SER A 137 -2.14 -9.24 33.20
N ARG A 138 -0.91 -9.36 33.73
CA ARG A 138 0.01 -8.21 33.85
C ARG A 138 0.58 -7.77 32.50
N LEU A 139 0.80 -8.71 31.60
CA LEU A 139 1.25 -8.45 30.24
C LEU A 139 0.14 -7.78 29.41
N GLU A 140 -1.11 -8.22 29.56
CA GLU A 140 -2.28 -7.59 28.97
C GLU A 140 -2.44 -6.14 29.45
N GLU A 141 -2.38 -5.90 30.76
CA GLU A 141 -2.45 -4.54 31.32
C GLU A 141 -1.29 -3.65 30.84
N ALA A 142 -0.08 -4.22 30.72
CA ALA A 142 1.07 -3.50 30.17
C ALA A 142 0.92 -3.22 28.67
N LEU A 143 0.39 -4.16 27.88
CA LEU A 143 0.16 -4.00 26.45
C LEU A 143 -0.94 -2.99 26.16
N ASP A 144 -2.01 -2.97 26.94
CA ASP A 144 -3.08 -1.97 26.83
C ASP A 144 -2.54 -0.55 27.09
N LEU A 145 -1.71 -0.41 28.13
CA LEU A 145 -1.07 0.89 28.44
C LEU A 145 -0.05 1.31 27.38
N GLN A 146 0.61 0.37 26.71
CA GLN A 146 1.48 0.66 25.57
C GLN A 146 0.68 0.99 24.31
N ALA A 147 -0.46 0.34 24.09
CA ALA A 147 -1.34 0.61 22.96
C ALA A 147 -1.91 2.03 23.04
N GLU A 148 -2.36 2.46 24.23
CA GLU A 148 -2.86 3.82 24.47
C GLU A 148 -1.75 4.87 24.21
N ARG A 149 -0.52 4.62 24.69
CA ARG A 149 0.63 5.49 24.42
C ARG A 149 1.02 5.53 22.95
N LEU A 150 0.92 4.39 22.26
CA LEU A 150 1.23 4.30 20.84
C LEU A 150 0.15 5.00 20.02
N GLU A 151 -1.12 4.92 20.41
CA GLU A 151 -2.23 5.65 19.80
C GLU A 151 -1.98 7.16 19.86
N ASP A 152 -1.68 7.70 21.04
CA ASP A 152 -1.35 9.13 21.21
C ASP A 152 -0.13 9.55 20.37
N ALA A 153 0.91 8.72 20.34
CA ALA A 153 2.13 8.99 19.57
C ALA A 153 1.88 8.94 18.06
N ILE A 154 1.06 7.99 17.60
CA ILE A 154 0.65 7.84 16.20
C ILE A 154 -0.23 9.02 15.81
N GLU A 155 -1.22 9.41 16.63
CA GLU A 155 -2.09 10.57 16.35
C GLU A 155 -1.28 11.86 16.25
N ALA A 156 -0.32 12.07 17.16
CA ALA A 156 0.57 13.24 17.12
C ALA A 156 1.50 13.26 15.90
N ALA A 157 1.97 12.08 15.44
CA ALA A 157 2.84 11.97 14.27
C ALA A 157 2.07 12.04 12.93
N ILE A 158 0.86 11.47 12.90
CA ILE A 158 0.03 11.37 11.69
C ILE A 158 -0.81 12.63 11.46
N GLY A 159 -1.25 13.33 12.51
CA GLY A 159 -1.96 14.61 12.40
C GLY A 159 -1.33 15.59 11.41
N PRO A 160 -0.04 15.96 11.56
CA PRO A 160 0.62 16.86 10.62
C PRO A 160 0.82 16.26 9.22
N VAL A 161 0.95 14.93 9.10
CA VAL A 161 1.11 14.24 7.81
C VAL A 161 -0.21 14.19 7.02
N LEU A 162 -1.35 14.07 7.70
CA LEU A 162 -2.66 14.04 7.05
C LEU A 162 -3.19 15.44 6.72
N ASP A 163 -2.79 16.46 7.49
CA ASP A 163 -3.13 17.86 7.21
C ASP A 163 -2.21 18.49 6.16
N GLU A 164 -1.06 17.85 5.87
CA GLU A 164 -0.20 18.24 4.77
C GLU A 164 -0.86 17.86 3.44
N ASN A 165 -1.50 18.83 2.80
CA ASN A 165 -1.83 18.68 1.39
C ASN A 165 -0.50 18.46 0.65
N PRO A 166 -0.35 17.35 -0.09
CA PRO A 166 0.87 17.10 -0.83
C PRO A 166 1.14 18.31 -1.72
N GLU A 167 2.39 18.77 -1.72
CA GLU A 167 2.79 19.80 -2.66
C GLU A 167 2.32 19.33 -4.04
N LYS A 168 1.60 20.19 -4.77
CA LYS A 168 1.19 19.91 -6.15
C LYS A 168 2.46 19.96 -7.00
N VAL A 169 3.34 18.98 -6.81
CA VAL A 169 4.40 18.65 -7.73
C VAL A 169 3.66 18.07 -8.91
N ALA A 170 3.31 18.96 -9.81
CA ALA A 170 3.06 18.56 -11.16
C ALA A 170 4.35 17.83 -11.56
N LEU A 171 4.32 16.49 -11.61
CA LEU A 171 5.37 15.66 -12.20
C LEU A 171 5.38 15.95 -13.71
N LEU A 172 5.64 17.21 -14.06
CA LEU A 172 5.73 17.76 -15.40
C LEU A 172 7.18 17.55 -15.83
N THR A 173 7.52 16.30 -16.06
CA THR A 173 8.68 15.98 -16.87
C THR A 173 8.14 15.70 -18.27
N ASN A 174 8.88 16.12 -19.30
CA ASN A 174 8.56 15.93 -20.73
C ASN A 174 8.33 14.46 -21.14
N ASP A 175 8.48 13.52 -20.20
CA ASP A 175 8.48 12.08 -20.39
C ASP A 175 7.10 11.43 -20.17
N THR A 176 6.14 12.11 -19.53
CA THR A 176 4.77 11.58 -19.30
C THR A 176 3.78 11.85 -20.45
N GLY A 177 4.23 12.46 -21.57
CA GLY A 177 3.50 12.46 -22.83
C GLY A 177 2.20 13.28 -22.89
N LEU A 178 1.93 14.13 -21.89
CA LEU A 178 0.81 15.07 -21.92
C LEU A 178 1.29 16.45 -22.38
N ILE A 179 0.86 16.85 -23.58
CA ILE A 179 1.07 18.19 -24.11
C ILE A 179 0.24 19.16 -23.26
N PRO A 180 0.80 20.27 -22.76
CA PRO A 180 0.01 21.30 -22.11
C PRO A 180 -0.98 21.87 -23.14
N THR A 181 -2.26 21.51 -23.01
CA THR A 181 -3.34 22.11 -23.81
C THR A 181 -3.36 23.61 -23.52
N ASP A 182 -3.47 24.42 -24.57
CA ASP A 182 -3.58 25.87 -24.42
C ASP A 182 -4.78 26.22 -23.51
N PRO A 183 -4.56 26.95 -22.38
CA PRO A 183 -5.65 27.37 -21.51
C PRO A 183 -6.74 28.16 -22.24
N ASP A 184 -6.39 28.91 -23.28
CA ASP A 184 -7.36 29.66 -24.07
C ASP A 184 -8.23 28.73 -24.93
N ALA A 185 -7.68 27.64 -25.47
CA ALA A 185 -8.45 26.62 -26.17
C ALA A 185 -9.42 25.90 -25.22
N LEU A 186 -8.99 25.57 -23.99
CA LEU A 186 -9.87 24.99 -22.97
C LEU A 186 -10.99 25.95 -22.56
N ASN A 187 -10.68 27.22 -22.32
CA ASN A 187 -11.69 28.24 -22.01
C ASN A 187 -12.69 28.41 -23.15
N MET A 188 -12.21 28.44 -24.40
CA MET A 188 -13.06 28.50 -25.58
C MET A 188 -14.02 27.31 -25.60
N THR A 189 -13.52 26.09 -25.42
CA THR A 189 -14.35 24.87 -25.45
C THR A 189 -15.39 24.85 -24.33
N ALA A 190 -15.03 25.26 -23.12
CA ALA A 190 -15.98 25.40 -22.01
C ALA A 190 -17.11 26.38 -22.35
N ARG A 191 -16.78 27.56 -22.89
CA ARG A 191 -17.78 28.55 -23.33
C ARG A 191 -18.66 28.03 -24.46
N THR A 192 -18.11 27.25 -25.38
CA THR A 192 -18.89 26.64 -26.46
C THR A 192 -19.91 25.63 -25.95
N LEU A 193 -19.53 24.82 -24.97
CA LEU A 193 -20.43 23.85 -24.34
C LEU A 193 -21.54 24.53 -23.54
N GLU A 194 -21.24 25.62 -22.83
CA GLU A 194 -22.24 26.44 -22.14
C GLU A 194 -23.29 26.98 -23.12
N ILE A 195 -22.86 27.56 -24.24
CA ILE A 195 -23.77 28.11 -25.27
C ILE A 195 -24.63 27.01 -25.90
N ILE A 196 -24.03 25.85 -26.22
CA ILE A 196 -24.77 24.70 -26.77
C ILE A 196 -25.80 24.19 -25.75
N GLN A 197 -25.44 24.12 -24.46
CA GLN A 197 -26.35 23.70 -23.39
C GLN A 197 -27.55 24.65 -23.27
N GLU A 198 -27.32 25.96 -23.30
CA GLU A 198 -28.39 26.97 -23.29
C GLU A 198 -29.32 26.82 -24.50
N LEU A 199 -28.76 26.57 -25.69
CA LEU A 199 -29.56 26.38 -26.91
C LEU A 199 -30.37 25.09 -26.89
N LEU A 200 -29.80 23.98 -26.42
CA LEU A 200 -30.53 22.72 -26.26
C LEU A 200 -31.70 22.86 -25.28
N TRP A 201 -31.52 23.66 -24.23
CA TRP A 201 -32.60 24.00 -23.32
C TRP A 201 -33.69 24.85 -24.00
N GLU A 202 -33.31 25.86 -24.78
CA GLU A 202 -34.27 26.71 -25.52
C GLU A 202 -35.04 25.93 -26.60
N VAL A 203 -34.38 24.98 -27.27
CA VAL A 203 -34.99 24.07 -28.25
C VAL A 203 -35.98 23.10 -27.58
N GLY A 204 -35.74 22.71 -26.33
CA GLY A 204 -36.63 21.85 -25.55
C GLY A 204 -37.96 22.51 -25.16
N ILE A 205 -38.08 23.84 -25.31
CA ILE A 205 -39.32 24.57 -25.03
C ILE A 205 -40.26 24.47 -26.24
N PRO A 206 -41.45 23.86 -26.11
CA PRO A 206 -42.38 23.70 -27.23
C PRO A 206 -42.81 25.07 -27.78
N GLY A 207 -42.70 25.23 -29.11
CA GLY A 207 -43.07 26.46 -29.83
C GLY A 207 -41.95 27.46 -30.08
N ARG A 208 -40.72 27.25 -29.56
CA ARG A 208 -39.56 28.13 -29.84
C ARG A 208 -38.83 27.86 -31.16
N LEU A 209 -39.02 26.67 -31.74
CA LEU A 209 -38.41 26.27 -33.01
C LEU A 209 -38.89 27.09 -34.23
N SER A 210 -39.99 27.84 -34.12
CA SER A 210 -40.48 28.72 -35.18
C SER A 210 -39.87 30.12 -35.16
N ASP A 211 -39.05 30.44 -34.15
CA ASP A 211 -38.39 31.74 -34.03
C ASP A 211 -37.12 31.76 -34.90
N SER A 212 -37.06 32.65 -35.89
CA SER A 212 -35.90 32.80 -36.77
C SER A 212 -34.63 33.20 -36.01
N THR A 213 -34.77 33.84 -34.85
CA THR A 213 -33.63 34.23 -34.01
C THR A 213 -32.96 33.01 -33.36
N LEU A 214 -33.74 31.99 -32.98
CA LEU A 214 -33.22 30.74 -32.46
C LEU A 214 -32.45 29.98 -33.55
N SER A 215 -32.96 30.00 -34.79
CA SER A 215 -32.27 29.40 -35.93
C SER A 215 -30.89 30.02 -36.17
N SER A 216 -30.79 31.36 -36.11
CA SER A 216 -29.51 32.08 -36.28
C SER A 216 -28.53 31.76 -35.13
N ARG A 217 -29.03 31.71 -33.88
CA ARG A 217 -28.18 31.38 -32.72
C ARG A 217 -27.68 29.94 -32.75
N VAL A 218 -28.48 29.01 -33.26
CA VAL A 218 -28.04 27.63 -33.48
C VAL A 218 -26.94 27.57 -34.55
N GLU A 219 -27.07 28.33 -35.64
CA GLU A 219 -26.03 28.42 -36.67
C GLU A 219 -24.71 29.00 -36.11
N GLU A 220 -24.78 30.08 -35.34
CA GLU A 220 -23.62 30.70 -34.67
C GLU A 220 -22.95 29.74 -33.68
N ALA A 221 -23.72 28.97 -32.91
CA ALA A 221 -23.17 27.98 -31.98
C ALA A 221 -22.52 26.79 -32.69
N VAL A 222 -23.04 26.39 -33.86
CA VAL A 222 -22.40 25.36 -34.70
C VAL A 222 -21.03 25.84 -35.20
N ILE A 223 -20.94 27.10 -35.65
CA ILE A 223 -19.66 27.70 -36.08
C ILE A 223 -18.68 27.77 -34.91
N LEU A 224 -19.13 28.26 -33.76
CA LEU A 224 -18.31 28.38 -32.55
C LEU A 224 -17.84 27.00 -32.04
N ALA A 225 -18.68 25.97 -32.11
CA ALA A 225 -18.29 24.59 -31.81
C ALA A 225 -17.27 24.03 -32.80
N GLN A 226 -17.37 24.40 -34.08
CA GLN A 226 -16.39 24.04 -35.08
C GLN A 226 -15.03 24.69 -34.79
N ASP A 227 -15.00 25.99 -34.50
CA ASP A 227 -13.77 26.72 -34.20
C ASP A 227 -13.08 26.17 -32.93
N ALA A 228 -13.86 25.80 -31.92
CA ALA A 228 -13.34 25.17 -30.69
C ALA A 228 -12.83 23.75 -30.92
N ARG A 229 -13.41 23.03 -31.88
CA ARG A 229 -12.89 21.73 -32.30
C ARG A 229 -11.58 21.89 -33.06
N GLU A 230 -11.48 22.88 -33.95
CA GLU A 230 -10.27 23.18 -34.71
C GLU A 230 -9.12 23.61 -33.80
N SER A 231 -9.38 24.42 -32.77
CA SER A 231 -8.35 24.82 -31.80
C SER A 231 -7.82 23.67 -30.93
N LEU A 232 -8.59 22.60 -30.76
CA LEU A 232 -8.17 21.38 -30.06
C LEU A 232 -7.57 20.31 -30.98
N ASP A 233 -7.75 20.42 -32.30
CA ASP A 233 -7.41 19.37 -33.28
C ASP A 233 -5.91 19.04 -33.30
N ASP A 234 -5.06 20.03 -33.01
CA ASP A 234 -3.60 19.87 -32.95
C ASP A 234 -3.13 19.15 -31.68
N TYR A 235 -3.99 19.02 -30.67
CA TYR A 235 -3.70 18.37 -29.39
C TYR A 235 -4.27 16.94 -29.31
N LEU A 236 -4.92 16.46 -30.36
CA LEU A 236 -5.48 15.11 -30.42
C LEU A 236 -4.40 14.04 -30.69
N PRO A 237 -4.47 12.88 -30.03
CA PRO A 237 -3.43 11.84 -30.07
C PRO A 237 -3.14 11.31 -31.48
N GLU A 238 -4.13 11.29 -32.38
CA GLU A 238 -4.00 10.73 -33.73
C GLU A 238 -3.05 11.51 -34.65
N LYS A 239 -2.86 12.82 -34.42
CA LYS A 239 -1.94 13.65 -35.23
C LYS A 239 -0.53 13.72 -34.65
N ILE A 240 -0.38 13.53 -33.34
CA ILE A 240 0.91 13.56 -32.64
C ILE A 240 1.80 12.38 -33.07
N VAL A 241 1.21 11.20 -33.29
CA VAL A 241 1.92 10.01 -33.80
C VAL A 241 2.54 10.30 -35.17
N LYS A 242 1.80 10.93 -36.08
CA LYS A 242 2.30 11.30 -37.42
C LYS A 242 3.40 12.36 -37.39
N ALA A 243 3.31 13.32 -36.46
CA ALA A 243 4.33 14.37 -36.30
C ALA A 243 5.65 13.82 -35.74
N ASN A 244 5.60 12.78 -34.89
CA ASN A 244 6.78 12.10 -34.38
C ASN A 244 7.39 11.15 -35.42
N GLU A 245 6.58 10.45 -36.22
CA GLU A 245 7.06 9.62 -37.36
C GLU A 245 7.79 10.46 -38.42
N LEU A 246 7.31 11.68 -38.71
CA LEU A 246 7.98 12.59 -39.66
C LEU A 246 9.29 13.18 -39.13
N LYS A 247 9.49 13.25 -37.82
CA LYS A 247 10.75 13.73 -37.20
C LYS A 247 11.83 12.66 -37.15
N THR A 248 11.46 11.38 -37.09
CA THR A 248 12.42 10.27 -37.10
C THR A 248 13.01 10.00 -38.47
N ASP A 249 12.31 10.36 -39.55
CA ASP A 249 12.76 10.17 -40.95
C ASP A 249 13.74 11.26 -41.44
N HIS A 250 14.14 12.22 -40.60
CA HIS A 250 15.09 13.30 -40.95
C HIS A 250 16.38 13.29 -40.11
N ILE A 251 16.65 12.20 -39.37
CA ILE A 251 17.85 12.04 -38.55
C ILE A 251 18.81 10.95 -39.10
N ASP A 252 18.49 10.30 -40.22
CA ASP A 252 19.43 9.42 -40.94
C ASP A 252 20.10 10.10 -42.15
#